data_AF-A0AA40LIJ1-F1
#
_entry.id   AF-A0AA40LIJ1-F1
#
_cell.length_a   1.000
_cell.length_b   1.000
_cell.length_c   1.000
_cell.angle_alpha   90.00
_cell.angle_beta   90.00
_cell.angle_gamma   90.00
#
_symmetry.space_group_name_H-M   'P 1'
#
loop_
_entity.id
_entity.type
_entity.pdbx_description
1 polymer ?
#
loop_
_entity_poly.entity_id
_entity_poly.type
_entity_poly.pdbx_seq_one_letter_code
_entity_poly.pdbx_strand_id
1 'polypeptide(L)'
;MGVTTRHCPESPLTDASCWHSLEAPAVPRGAGRQRRRLPGPSARSALTGAGLLCRSEGAGAGGRQARHPAGLPGAARGRGAQGRGRRGGRRGEQGPSGVPGKAGPPGPKGPRSCMEMRTRGHALSGWHTIYLPDCRPLTVLCDMDTDGGGWTVFQRRVDGSVDFYRDWAAYKQGFGSQLGEFWLGNDHIHALTTQGTSELRVDLVDFQGTRHSAKYQAFRLGSEAEKYKLVLGAFAGGSAGDSLTSHNNSLFSTKDQDNDASPSNCAQQYQGGWWYYVCHVSNLNGRYLGGPHESFANGINWKSGKGYNYSYKVAEMKLRPA
;
A
#
# COMPACT_ATOMS: atom_id res chain seq x y z
N MET A 1 -50.12 37.53 -29.84
CA MET A 1 -50.71 38.33 -28.74
C MET A 1 -50.91 37.40 -27.56
N GLY A 2 -50.43 37.79 -26.37
CA GLY A 2 -50.54 36.99 -25.13
C GLY A 2 -49.20 36.77 -24.45
N VAL A 3 -48.58 37.84 -23.96
CA VAL A 3 -47.43 37.82 -23.05
C VAL A 3 -47.98 37.67 -21.62
N THR A 4 -47.53 36.64 -20.90
CA THR A 4 -47.92 36.42 -19.50
C THR A 4 -46.74 36.76 -18.60
N THR A 5 -46.76 37.96 -18.04
CA THR A 5 -45.88 38.41 -16.95
C THR A 5 -46.55 38.15 -15.60
N ARG A 6 -45.87 37.44 -14.69
CA ARG A 6 -46.13 37.44 -13.23
C ARG A 6 -44.76 37.59 -12.54
N HIS A 7 -44.39 38.80 -12.14
CA HIS A 7 -44.51 39.37 -10.77
C HIS A 7 -43.69 38.62 -9.72
N CYS A 8 -42.51 39.18 -9.40
CA CYS A 8 -41.77 39.00 -8.16
C CYS A 8 -42.35 39.94 -7.07
N PRO A 9 -42.31 39.56 -5.79
CA PRO A 9 -42.46 40.51 -4.68
C PRO A 9 -41.11 41.09 -4.24
N GLU A 10 -41.13 42.38 -3.92
CA GLU A 10 -40.02 43.21 -3.42
C GLU A 10 -39.79 43.07 -1.89
N SER A 11 -38.50 43.09 -1.51
CA SER A 11 -37.88 43.79 -0.35
C SER A 11 -38.13 43.29 1.10
N PRO A 12 -37.28 43.63 2.12
CA PRO A 12 -36.20 44.63 2.14
C PRO A 12 -34.84 44.20 2.76
N LEU A 13 -33.88 45.13 2.59
CA LEU A 13 -32.57 45.24 3.22
C LEU A 13 -32.65 45.47 4.74
N THR A 14 -31.79 44.78 5.51
CA THR A 14 -30.99 45.18 6.69
C THR A 14 -30.18 43.92 7.06
N ASP A 15 -28.94 43.89 7.56
CA ASP A 15 -28.19 44.84 8.37
C ASP A 15 -26.69 44.52 8.20
N ALA A 16 -25.86 45.56 8.13
CA ALA A 16 -24.42 45.46 8.02
C ALA A 16 -23.83 45.35 9.43
N SER A 17 -23.17 44.23 9.75
CA SER A 17 -22.43 44.07 11.00
C SER A 17 -20.93 44.14 10.77
N CYS A 18 -20.36 45.20 11.35
CA CYS A 18 -18.95 45.56 11.47
C CYS A 18 -18.04 44.39 11.88
N TRP A 19 -17.04 44.08 11.06
CA TRP A 19 -15.81 43.47 11.55
C TRP A 19 -14.82 44.58 11.90
N HIS A 20 -14.60 44.77 13.19
CA HIS A 20 -13.57 45.65 13.72
C HIS A 20 -12.20 45.12 13.30
N SER A 21 -11.43 45.99 12.63
CA SER A 21 -10.00 45.85 12.43
C SER A 21 -9.29 45.86 13.78
N LEU A 22 -8.62 44.76 14.12
CA LEU A 22 -7.64 44.75 15.19
C LEU A 22 -6.27 45.12 14.59
N GLU A 23 -5.80 46.30 14.95
CA GLU A 23 -4.46 46.79 14.68
C GLU A 23 -3.43 45.93 15.43
N ALA A 24 -2.37 45.51 14.72
CA ALA A 24 -1.21 44.86 15.31
C ALA A 24 -0.29 45.92 15.97
N PRO A 25 0.26 45.65 17.17
CA PRO A 25 1.23 46.57 17.76
C PRO A 25 2.60 46.46 17.06
N ALA A 26 3.18 47.63 16.79
CA ALA A 26 4.51 47.81 16.22
C ALA A 26 5.61 47.27 17.14
N VAL A 27 6.55 46.52 16.55
CA VAL A 27 7.79 46.06 17.21
C VAL A 27 8.93 47.06 16.92
N PRO A 28 9.68 47.54 17.92
CA PRO A 28 10.79 48.46 17.67
C PRO A 28 12.04 47.74 17.16
N ARG A 29 12.74 48.39 16.23
CA ARG A 29 14.07 48.02 15.75
C ARG A 29 15.14 48.38 16.79
N GLY A 30 16.09 47.47 17.01
CA GLY A 30 17.32 47.73 17.76
C GLY A 30 18.47 46.83 17.33
N ALA A 31 19.61 47.46 17.04
CA ALA A 31 20.98 47.00 16.77
C ALA A 31 21.35 45.57 17.24
N GLY A 32 22.24 44.79 16.60
CA GLY A 32 23.43 45.13 15.84
C GLY A 32 24.60 44.27 16.36
N ARG A 33 25.20 43.46 15.47
CA ARG A 33 26.53 42.78 15.55
C ARG A 33 26.81 41.86 16.76
N GLN A 34 27.20 40.61 16.49
CA GLN A 34 28.62 40.24 16.30
C GLN A 34 28.75 38.79 15.80
N ARG A 35 29.53 38.62 14.73
CA ARG A 35 30.13 37.35 14.33
C ARG A 35 31.24 37.01 15.31
N ARG A 36 31.26 35.79 15.86
CA ARG A 36 32.50 35.16 16.32
C ARG A 36 32.67 33.82 15.61
N ARG A 37 33.85 33.70 15.01
CA ARG A 37 34.37 32.55 14.27
C ARG A 37 35.45 31.90 15.13
N LEU A 38 35.49 30.56 15.08
CA LEU A 38 36.63 29.65 15.34
C LEU A 38 37.00 29.37 16.81
N PRO A 39 37.72 28.26 17.11
CA PRO A 39 38.25 27.21 16.22
C PRO A 39 37.82 25.77 16.59
N GLY A 40 37.96 24.84 15.64
CA GLY A 40 38.04 23.40 15.95
C GLY A 40 39.44 22.98 16.38
N PRO A 41 39.60 21.73 16.85
CA PRO A 41 40.83 21.01 16.62
C PRO A 41 40.63 19.65 15.96
N SER A 42 41.75 19.22 15.41
CA SER A 42 42.04 18.08 14.55
C SER A 42 42.14 16.74 15.29
N ALA A 43 42.15 15.70 14.47
CA ALA A 43 42.97 14.48 14.58
C ALA A 43 42.43 13.27 15.37
N ARG A 44 42.13 12.24 14.56
CA ARG A 44 42.68 10.87 14.55
C ARG A 44 42.85 10.17 15.92
N SER A 45 42.21 9.01 16.04
CA SER A 45 42.95 7.80 16.38
C SER A 45 42.26 6.55 15.81
N ALA A 46 43.09 5.67 15.24
CA ALA A 46 42.75 4.37 14.73
C ALA A 46 43.27 3.32 15.72
N LEU A 47 42.48 2.29 16.02
CA LEU A 47 42.91 1.00 16.57
C LEU A 47 41.93 -0.04 15.98
N THR A 48 42.31 -0.88 15.01
CA THR A 48 43.03 -2.18 15.09
C THR A 48 42.40 -3.24 15.98
N GLY A 49 42.11 -4.40 15.34
CA GLY A 49 42.03 -5.73 15.93
C GLY A 49 40.72 -6.05 16.68
N ALA A 50 40.13 -7.23 16.62
CA ALA A 50 40.55 -8.50 16.06
C ALA A 50 39.31 -9.34 15.74
N GLY A 51 39.37 -10.11 14.66
CA GLY A 51 38.48 -11.24 14.47
C GLY A 51 38.84 -12.36 15.43
N LEU A 52 37.84 -13.06 15.97
CA LEU A 52 38.02 -14.42 16.44
C LEU A 52 36.88 -15.30 15.95
N LEU A 53 37.27 -16.22 15.08
CA LEU A 53 36.61 -17.49 14.82
C LEU A 53 36.47 -18.27 16.12
N CYS A 54 35.36 -18.98 16.31
CA CYS A 54 35.38 -20.23 17.07
C CYS A 54 34.69 -21.34 16.29
N ARG A 55 35.48 -22.38 16.06
CA ARG A 55 35.14 -23.66 15.45
C ARG A 55 34.30 -24.52 16.40
N SER A 56 33.59 -25.42 15.74
CA SER A 56 33.07 -26.71 16.19
C SER A 56 34.08 -27.64 16.87
N GLU A 57 33.60 -28.41 17.85
CA GLU A 57 33.85 -29.82 18.24
C GLU A 57 33.37 -29.95 19.71
N GLY A 58 32.78 -31.02 20.25
CA GLY A 58 32.55 -32.41 19.84
C GLY A 58 32.49 -33.27 21.12
N ALA A 59 31.63 -34.30 21.14
CA ALA A 59 31.49 -35.42 22.11
C ALA A 59 30.88 -35.10 23.51
N GLY A 60 30.05 -35.96 24.14
CA GLY A 60 29.56 -37.31 23.83
C GLY A 60 28.90 -37.94 25.08
N ALA A 61 28.37 -39.17 24.91
CA ALA A 61 27.66 -40.05 25.87
C ALA A 61 26.19 -39.68 26.16
N GLY A 62 25.20 -40.57 26.17
CA GLY A 62 25.14 -42.02 26.05
C GLY A 62 23.87 -42.49 26.76
N GLY A 63 22.90 -43.09 26.05
CA GLY A 63 21.66 -43.58 26.66
C GLY A 63 20.92 -44.54 25.72
N ARG A 64 20.66 -45.76 26.20
CA ARG A 64 20.17 -46.94 25.46
C ARG A 64 18.64 -47.12 25.54
N GLN A 65 18.11 -47.76 24.49
CA GLN A 65 16.92 -48.64 24.41
C GLN A 65 15.53 -47.98 24.55
N ALA A 66 14.46 -48.41 23.87
CA ALA A 66 14.12 -49.73 23.33
C ALA A 66 13.33 -49.65 22.00
N ARG A 67 13.40 -50.73 21.19
CA ARG A 67 12.59 -50.96 19.99
C ARG A 67 11.46 -51.95 20.31
N HIS A 68 10.26 -51.67 19.80
CA HIS A 68 9.11 -52.57 19.84
C HIS A 68 9.21 -53.68 18.76
N PRO A 69 8.67 -54.89 19.02
CA PRO A 69 8.77 -56.04 18.12
C PRO A 69 7.69 -56.06 17.02
N ALA A 70 8.03 -56.74 15.92
CA ALA A 70 7.19 -56.99 14.76
C ALA A 70 6.20 -58.16 15.01
N GLY A 71 4.96 -57.99 14.55
CA GLY A 71 3.90 -59.01 14.62
C GLY A 71 3.94 -60.01 13.46
N LEU A 72 3.58 -61.26 13.77
CA LEU A 72 3.53 -62.44 12.89
C LEU A 72 2.31 -62.42 11.93
N PRO A 73 2.39 -63.03 10.74
CA PRO A 73 1.26 -63.20 9.84
C PRO A 73 0.35 -64.39 10.21
N GLY A 74 -0.96 -64.16 10.18
CA GLY A 74 -2.01 -65.15 10.47
C GLY A 74 -2.40 -66.02 9.27
N ALA A 75 -2.87 -67.23 9.59
CA ALA A 75 -3.13 -68.36 8.71
C ALA A 75 -4.30 -68.20 7.70
N ALA A 76 -4.20 -68.94 6.60
CA ALA A 76 -5.22 -69.09 5.57
C ALA A 76 -6.46 -69.85 6.06
N ARG A 77 -7.66 -69.43 5.64
CA ARG A 77 -8.91 -70.19 5.77
C ARG A 77 -9.72 -70.22 4.47
N GLY A 78 -10.03 -71.44 4.04
CA GLY A 78 -11.31 -71.90 3.49
C GLY A 78 -11.90 -71.25 2.23
N ARG A 79 -11.89 -71.99 1.12
CA ARG A 79 -12.76 -71.74 -0.05
C ARG A 79 -14.22 -72.08 0.28
N GLY A 80 -15.12 -71.13 0.08
CA GLY A 80 -16.58 -71.32 0.05
C GLY A 80 -17.12 -71.35 -1.38
N ALA A 81 -18.21 -72.10 -1.58
CA ALA A 81 -18.73 -72.58 -2.86
C ALA A 81 -19.24 -71.50 -3.85
N GLN A 82 -19.17 -71.84 -5.15
CA GLN A 82 -19.69 -71.05 -6.27
C GLN A 82 -21.22 -71.09 -6.34
N GLY A 83 -21.85 -69.91 -6.34
CA GLY A 83 -23.25 -69.70 -6.73
C GLY A 83 -23.38 -69.35 -8.21
N ARG A 84 -24.39 -69.92 -8.86
CA ARG A 84 -24.67 -69.87 -10.31
C ARG A 84 -24.95 -68.45 -10.84
N GLY A 85 -24.44 -68.20 -12.05
CA GLY A 85 -24.46 -66.90 -12.72
C GLY A 85 -25.82 -66.37 -13.18
N ARG A 86 -25.84 -65.04 -13.35
CA ARG A 86 -26.73 -64.32 -14.27
C ARG A 86 -25.88 -63.51 -15.24
N ARG A 87 -26.20 -63.61 -16.54
CA ARG A 87 -25.48 -63.02 -17.67
C ARG A 87 -25.54 -61.49 -17.61
N GLY A 88 -24.42 -60.84 -17.32
CA GLY A 88 -24.22 -59.40 -17.58
C GLY A 88 -23.88 -59.18 -19.06
N GLY A 89 -24.55 -58.21 -19.69
CA GLY A 89 -24.30 -57.81 -21.08
C GLY A 89 -22.85 -57.34 -21.29
N ARG A 90 -22.31 -57.59 -22.49
CA ARG A 90 -20.93 -57.23 -22.86
C ARG A 90 -20.74 -55.72 -22.75
N ARG A 91 -19.71 -55.29 -22.02
CA ARG A 91 -19.28 -53.89 -21.95
C ARG A 91 -18.82 -53.48 -23.35
N GLY A 92 -19.38 -52.39 -23.89
CA GLY A 92 -18.94 -51.82 -25.16
C GLY A 92 -17.46 -51.40 -25.09
N GLU A 93 -16.76 -51.53 -26.21
CA GLU A 93 -15.34 -51.18 -26.32
C GLU A 93 -15.10 -49.70 -26.00
N GLN A 94 -14.01 -49.43 -25.30
CA GLN A 94 -13.62 -48.07 -24.96
C GLN A 94 -13.16 -47.35 -26.23
N GLY A 95 -13.80 -46.24 -26.57
CA GLY A 95 -13.39 -45.41 -27.71
C GLY A 95 -11.95 -44.89 -27.55
N PRO A 96 -11.27 -44.54 -28.65
CA PRO A 96 -9.88 -44.11 -28.61
C PRO A 96 -9.71 -42.86 -27.74
N SER A 97 -8.62 -42.81 -26.98
CA SER A 97 -8.27 -41.64 -26.18
C SER A 97 -8.09 -40.42 -27.08
N GLY A 98 -8.73 -39.30 -26.71
CA GLY A 98 -8.57 -38.03 -27.40
C GLY A 98 -7.11 -37.58 -27.40
N VAL A 99 -6.71 -36.88 -28.46
CA VAL A 99 -5.33 -36.40 -28.64
C VAL A 99 -4.98 -35.47 -27.47
N PRO A 100 -3.83 -35.66 -26.78
CA PRO A 100 -3.41 -34.76 -25.72
C PRO A 100 -3.30 -33.33 -26.23
N GLY A 101 -3.98 -32.40 -25.56
CA GLY A 101 -3.89 -30.98 -25.88
C GLY A 101 -2.45 -30.50 -25.76
N LYS A 102 -1.98 -29.72 -26.75
CA LYS A 102 -0.64 -29.12 -26.68
C LYS A 102 -0.59 -28.17 -25.49
N ALA A 103 0.46 -28.31 -24.66
CA ALA A 103 0.73 -27.36 -23.59
C ALA A 103 0.84 -25.95 -24.18
N GLY A 104 0.12 -24.99 -23.58
CA GLY A 104 0.26 -23.59 -23.93
C GLY A 104 1.69 -23.09 -23.71
N PRO A 105 2.07 -21.95 -24.33
CA PRO A 105 3.39 -21.37 -24.11
C PRO A 105 3.66 -21.15 -22.62
N PRO A 106 4.88 -21.42 -22.12
CA PRO A 106 5.22 -21.18 -20.73
C PRO A 106 4.96 -19.72 -20.38
N GLY A 107 4.16 -19.47 -19.33
CA GLY A 107 4.04 -18.14 -18.75
C GLY A 107 5.40 -17.59 -18.30
N PRO A 108 5.53 -16.28 -18.05
CA PRO A 108 6.79 -15.67 -17.63
C PRO A 108 7.34 -16.39 -16.40
N LYS A 109 8.62 -16.77 -16.45
CA LYS A 109 9.29 -17.60 -15.43
C LYS A 109 9.54 -16.88 -14.09
N GLY A 110 9.22 -15.59 -14.00
CA GLY A 110 9.50 -14.75 -12.83
C GLY A 110 8.31 -14.56 -11.89
N PRO A 111 8.55 -14.09 -10.66
CA PRO A 111 7.49 -13.86 -9.68
C PRO A 111 6.54 -12.74 -10.13
N ARG A 112 5.26 -12.88 -9.82
CA ARG A 112 4.19 -11.92 -10.13
C ARG A 112 3.97 -10.90 -9.02
N SER A 113 4.42 -11.19 -7.80
CA SER A 113 4.22 -10.33 -6.63
C SER A 113 5.31 -10.56 -5.58
N CYS A 114 5.42 -9.64 -4.61
CA CYS A 114 6.25 -9.84 -3.42
C CYS A 114 5.83 -11.07 -2.61
N MET A 115 4.54 -11.42 -2.60
CA MET A 115 4.04 -12.63 -1.95
C MET A 115 4.64 -13.89 -2.58
N GLU A 116 4.71 -13.96 -3.91
CA GLU A 116 5.34 -15.09 -4.60
C GLU A 116 6.85 -15.14 -4.38
N MET A 117 7.53 -14.00 -4.24
CA MET A 117 8.94 -13.99 -3.85
C MET A 117 9.14 -14.52 -2.43
N ARG A 118 8.27 -14.14 -1.50
CA ARG A 118 8.29 -14.64 -0.13
C ARG A 118 8.14 -16.16 -0.08
N THR A 119 7.19 -16.73 -0.84
CA THR A 119 6.99 -18.20 -0.89
C THR A 119 8.16 -18.93 -1.56
N ARG A 120 8.91 -18.26 -2.44
CA ARG A 120 10.16 -18.76 -3.02
C ARG A 120 11.38 -18.61 -2.10
N GLY A 121 11.21 -18.12 -0.86
CA GLY A 121 12.27 -18.04 0.15
C GLY A 121 13.00 -16.69 0.23
N HIS A 122 12.55 -15.66 -0.48
CA HIS A 122 13.07 -14.31 -0.29
C HIS A 122 12.52 -13.71 1.02
N ALA A 123 13.34 -13.75 2.07
CA ALA A 123 12.93 -13.37 3.43
C ALA A 123 13.22 -11.91 3.80
N LEU A 124 14.08 -11.21 3.06
CA LEU A 124 14.47 -9.84 3.39
C LEU A 124 13.66 -8.82 2.59
N SER A 125 13.21 -7.77 3.26
CA SER A 125 12.62 -6.59 2.63
C SER A 125 13.63 -5.90 1.71
N GLY A 126 13.18 -5.40 0.56
CA GLY A 126 14.06 -4.79 -0.43
C GLY A 126 13.45 -4.61 -1.81
N TRP A 127 14.23 -4.06 -2.74
CA TRP A 127 13.82 -3.89 -4.12
C TRP A 127 14.02 -5.17 -4.91
N HIS A 128 12.98 -5.62 -5.59
CA HIS A 128 12.98 -6.83 -6.39
C HIS A 128 12.24 -6.64 -7.71
N THR A 129 12.57 -7.48 -8.70
CA THR A 129 11.88 -7.46 -9.99
C THR A 129 10.75 -8.50 -10.02
N ILE A 130 9.55 -8.04 -10.34
CA ILE A 130 8.37 -8.86 -10.63
C ILE A 130 7.92 -8.66 -12.07
N TYR A 131 7.01 -9.51 -12.54
CA TYR A 131 6.51 -9.48 -13.92
C TYR A 131 5.01 -9.21 -13.95
N LEU A 132 4.62 -8.07 -14.51
CA LEU A 132 3.23 -7.64 -14.69
C LEU A 132 2.46 -8.56 -15.65
N PRO A 133 1.11 -8.53 -15.69
CA PRO A 133 0.29 -9.38 -16.56
C PRO A 133 0.73 -9.45 -18.02
N ASP A 134 1.15 -8.32 -18.59
CA ASP A 134 1.71 -8.13 -19.94
C ASP A 134 3.16 -8.63 -20.10
N CYS A 135 3.69 -9.32 -19.09
CA CYS A 135 5.07 -9.80 -18.97
C CYS A 135 6.13 -8.70 -18.84
N ARG A 136 5.74 -7.43 -18.67
CA ARG A 136 6.68 -6.33 -18.47
C ARG A 136 7.34 -6.45 -17.09
N PRO A 137 8.68 -6.33 -16.99
CA PRO A 137 9.36 -6.32 -15.71
C PRO A 137 9.08 -5.01 -14.97
N LEU A 138 8.88 -5.09 -13.65
CA LEU A 138 8.71 -3.96 -12.76
C LEU A 138 9.53 -4.18 -11.49
N THR A 139 10.38 -3.22 -11.14
CA THR A 139 11.10 -3.21 -9.87
C THR A 139 10.23 -2.60 -8.78
N VAL A 140 9.95 -3.35 -7.73
CA VAL A 140 9.07 -2.97 -6.62
C VAL A 140 9.76 -3.13 -5.28
N LEU A 141 9.35 -2.34 -4.29
CA LEU A 141 9.76 -2.52 -2.91
C LEU A 141 8.88 -3.58 -2.25
N CYS A 142 9.50 -4.64 -1.76
CA CYS A 142 8.84 -5.67 -0.98
C CYS A 142 9.08 -5.46 0.51
N ASP A 143 7.99 -5.49 1.27
CA ASP A 143 8.02 -5.62 2.72
C ASP A 143 7.74 -7.08 3.07
N MET A 144 8.78 -7.77 3.53
CA MET A 144 8.79 -9.19 3.89
C MET A 144 8.59 -9.43 5.39
N ASP A 145 8.42 -8.37 6.18
CA ASP A 145 8.41 -8.43 7.64
C ASP A 145 7.01 -8.17 8.23
N THR A 146 6.33 -7.12 7.75
CA THR A 146 5.09 -6.63 8.37
C THR A 146 3.94 -7.61 8.16
N ASP A 147 3.25 -8.01 9.23
CA ASP A 147 2.03 -8.83 9.16
C ASP A 147 2.21 -10.11 8.31
N GLY A 148 3.34 -10.79 8.51
CA GLY A 148 3.76 -11.97 7.77
C GLY A 148 4.53 -11.70 6.47
N GLY A 149 4.62 -10.45 6.01
CA GLY A 149 5.40 -10.05 4.84
C GLY A 149 4.69 -10.24 3.50
N GLY A 150 5.44 -10.21 2.40
CA GLY A 150 4.93 -10.45 1.05
C GLY A 150 4.14 -9.28 0.47
N TRP A 151 4.30 -8.10 1.06
CA TRP A 151 3.62 -6.87 0.64
C TRP A 151 4.42 -6.17 -0.45
N THR A 152 3.72 -5.67 -1.46
CA THR A 152 4.27 -4.79 -2.50
C THR A 152 3.95 -3.35 -2.10
N VAL A 153 4.97 -2.57 -1.73
CA VAL A 153 4.84 -1.16 -1.33
C VAL A 153 4.74 -0.30 -2.58
N PHE A 154 3.68 0.50 -2.71
CA PHE A 154 3.46 1.36 -3.87
C PHE A 154 3.49 2.86 -3.54
N GLN A 155 3.45 3.22 -2.26
CA GLN A 155 3.64 4.58 -1.80
C GLN A 155 4.51 4.56 -0.54
N ARG A 156 5.46 5.50 -0.44
CA ARG A 156 6.30 5.67 0.75
C ARG A 156 6.62 7.14 0.99
N ARG A 157 6.36 7.61 2.22
CA ARG A 157 6.76 8.90 2.80
C ARG A 157 7.58 8.64 4.05
N VAL A 158 8.66 9.38 4.28
CA VAL A 158 9.56 9.17 5.43
C VAL A 158 10.26 10.45 5.92
N ASP A 159 10.54 11.41 5.04
CA ASP A 159 11.40 12.55 5.36
C ASP A 159 11.07 13.85 4.61
N GLY A 160 10.15 13.83 3.64
CA GLY A 160 9.78 14.98 2.83
C GLY A 160 10.81 15.36 1.76
N SER A 161 11.76 14.48 1.44
CA SER A 161 12.78 14.70 0.41
C SER A 161 12.23 14.76 -1.02
N VAL A 162 11.02 14.21 -1.25
CA VAL A 162 10.38 14.20 -2.58
C VAL A 162 9.12 15.06 -2.55
N ASP A 163 8.98 15.94 -3.54
CA ASP A 163 7.74 16.68 -3.76
C ASP A 163 6.65 15.76 -4.32
N PHE A 164 5.52 15.68 -3.62
CA PHE A 164 4.32 14.92 -4.01
C PHE A 164 3.23 15.81 -4.62
N TYR A 165 3.39 17.14 -4.67
CA TYR A 165 2.44 18.03 -5.33
C TYR A 165 2.66 18.06 -6.85
N ARG A 166 2.50 16.89 -7.46
CA ARG A 166 2.80 16.58 -8.86
C ARG A 166 1.56 16.60 -9.75
N ASP A 167 1.80 16.61 -11.05
CA ASP A 167 0.77 16.59 -12.09
C ASP A 167 0.26 15.17 -12.40
N TRP A 168 -0.77 15.07 -13.24
CA TRP A 168 -1.36 13.80 -13.68
C TRP A 168 -0.32 12.86 -14.30
N ALA A 169 0.53 13.39 -15.18
CA ALA A 169 1.52 12.60 -15.90
C ALA A 169 2.54 11.94 -14.95
N ALA A 170 3.00 12.67 -13.93
CA ALA A 170 3.87 12.12 -12.89
C ALA A 170 3.17 11.06 -12.05
N TYR A 171 1.93 11.28 -11.60
CA TYR A 171 1.19 10.28 -10.84
C TYR A 171 0.88 9.02 -11.66
N LYS A 172 0.65 9.18 -12.97
CA LYS A 172 0.48 8.08 -13.92
C LYS A 172 1.73 7.21 -14.02
N GLN A 173 2.88 7.82 -14.28
CA GLN A 173 4.14 7.11 -14.55
C GLN A 173 4.85 6.63 -13.27
N GLY A 174 4.64 7.32 -12.16
CA GLY A 174 5.40 7.15 -10.93
C GLY A 174 6.56 8.14 -10.82
N PHE A 175 6.99 8.39 -9.59
CA PHE A 175 8.05 9.35 -9.28
C PHE A 175 8.71 9.05 -7.93
N GLY A 176 9.86 9.67 -7.68
CA GLY A 176 10.60 9.56 -6.42
C GLY A 176 11.87 8.73 -6.58
N SER A 177 12.30 8.08 -5.49
CA SER A 177 13.57 7.36 -5.41
C SER A 177 13.43 6.03 -4.69
N GLN A 178 14.16 5.02 -5.18
CA GLN A 178 14.24 3.72 -4.52
C GLN A 178 14.89 3.80 -3.13
N LEU A 179 15.70 4.83 -2.88
CA LEU A 179 16.40 5.02 -1.61
C LEU A 179 15.55 5.74 -0.55
N GLY A 180 14.39 6.28 -0.92
CA GLY A 180 13.60 7.15 -0.04
C GLY A 180 12.11 7.10 -0.35
N GLU A 181 11.53 8.26 -0.65
CA GLU A 181 10.11 8.43 -0.92
C GLU A 181 9.76 8.19 -2.39
N PHE A 182 8.62 7.58 -2.64
CA PHE A 182 8.14 7.34 -4.00
C PHE A 182 6.63 7.12 -4.08
N TRP A 183 6.11 7.35 -5.29
CA TRP A 183 4.83 6.85 -5.77
C TRP A 183 5.12 5.92 -6.96
N LEU A 184 4.64 4.67 -6.90
CA LEU A 184 4.99 3.65 -7.90
C LEU A 184 4.42 3.96 -9.29
N GLY A 185 3.35 4.75 -9.38
CA GLY A 185 2.69 5.10 -10.63
C GLY A 185 1.33 4.41 -10.79
N ASN A 186 0.31 5.16 -11.19
CA ASN A 186 -1.06 4.66 -11.28
C ASN A 186 -1.21 3.55 -12.31
N ASP A 187 -0.47 3.61 -13.44
CA ASP A 187 -0.47 2.53 -14.44
C ASP A 187 0.06 1.21 -13.84
N HIS A 188 1.10 1.30 -13.02
CA HIS A 188 1.69 0.15 -12.36
C HIS A 188 0.76 -0.42 -11.28
N ILE A 189 0.15 0.44 -10.46
CA ILE A 189 -0.77 0.02 -9.40
C ILE A 189 -2.04 -0.60 -10.01
N HIS A 190 -2.58 -0.03 -11.09
CA HIS A 190 -3.68 -0.63 -11.85
C HIS A 190 -3.32 -2.02 -12.35
N ALA A 191 -2.16 -2.18 -13.02
CA ALA A 191 -1.72 -3.47 -13.54
C ALA A 191 -1.55 -4.53 -12.42
N LEU A 192 -1.01 -4.13 -11.26
CA LEU A 192 -0.82 -5.00 -10.10
C LEU A 192 -2.13 -5.44 -9.44
N THR A 193 -3.19 -4.64 -9.56
CA THR A 193 -4.49 -4.89 -8.91
C THR A 193 -5.57 -5.39 -9.86
N THR A 194 -5.25 -5.57 -11.14
CA THR A 194 -6.21 -6.04 -12.16
C THR A 194 -6.52 -7.52 -12.03
N GLN A 195 -5.55 -8.33 -11.58
CA GLN A 195 -5.71 -9.78 -11.47
C GLN A 195 -5.90 -10.22 -10.02
N GLY A 196 -7.03 -10.88 -9.75
CA GLY A 196 -7.38 -11.37 -8.43
C GLY A 196 -7.74 -10.24 -7.45
N THR A 197 -7.87 -10.61 -6.18
CA THR A 197 -8.16 -9.68 -5.09
C THR A 197 -6.87 -9.40 -4.33
N SER A 198 -6.52 -8.14 -4.14
CA SER A 198 -5.41 -7.73 -3.28
C SER A 198 -5.95 -7.02 -2.04
N GLU A 199 -5.51 -7.41 -0.85
CA GLU A 199 -5.73 -6.61 0.35
C GLU A 199 -4.82 -5.37 0.32
N LEU A 200 -5.30 -4.29 0.95
CA LEU A 200 -4.53 -3.07 1.17
C LEU A 200 -4.20 -2.93 2.65
N ARG A 201 -2.96 -2.51 2.92
CA ARG A 201 -2.52 -2.06 4.23
C ARG A 201 -1.92 -0.66 4.11
N VAL A 202 -2.27 0.18 5.08
CA VAL A 202 -1.66 1.49 5.31
C VAL A 202 -0.92 1.41 6.64
N ASP A 203 0.36 1.73 6.65
CA ASP A 203 1.19 1.86 7.85
C ASP A 203 1.57 3.33 8.05
N LEU A 204 1.34 3.84 9.26
CA LEU A 204 1.61 5.22 9.63
C LEU A 204 2.51 5.27 10.86
N VAL A 205 3.45 6.21 10.91
CA VAL A 205 4.25 6.49 12.11
C VAL A 205 4.23 7.97 12.39
N ASP A 206 3.92 8.34 13.63
CA ASP A 206 3.92 9.73 14.06
C ASP A 206 5.33 10.20 14.49
N PHE A 207 5.51 11.49 14.77
CA PHE A 207 6.80 12.03 15.20
C PHE A 207 7.21 11.60 16.62
N GLN A 208 6.29 11.01 17.39
CA GLN A 208 6.58 10.41 18.69
C GLN A 208 7.02 8.94 18.55
N GLY A 209 7.00 8.37 17.33
CA GLY A 209 7.35 6.98 17.06
C GLY A 209 6.18 6.00 17.21
N THR A 210 4.97 6.49 17.47
CA THR A 210 3.77 5.65 17.59
C THR A 210 3.38 5.13 16.22
N ARG A 211 3.19 3.80 16.12
CA ARG A 211 2.83 3.12 14.87
C ARG A 211 1.32 2.88 14.83
N HIS A 212 0.72 3.21 13.70
CA HIS A 212 -0.69 2.96 13.41
C HIS A 212 -0.84 2.19 12.12
N SER A 213 -1.96 1.48 11.97
CA SER A 213 -2.27 0.81 10.70
C SER A 213 -3.76 0.81 10.39
N ALA A 214 -4.09 0.62 9.11
CA ALA A 214 -5.44 0.37 8.62
C ALA A 214 -5.37 -0.70 7.52
N LYS A 215 -6.26 -1.69 7.57
CA LYS A 215 -6.37 -2.76 6.57
C LYS A 215 -7.72 -2.76 5.87
N TYR A 216 -7.72 -3.11 4.58
CA TYR A 216 -8.91 -3.25 3.74
C TYR A 216 -8.85 -4.57 2.98
N GLN A 217 -9.97 -5.28 2.91
CA GLN A 217 -10.05 -6.64 2.36
C GLN A 217 -9.78 -6.72 0.84
N ALA A 218 -10.05 -5.63 0.12
CA ALA A 218 -9.82 -5.55 -1.31
C ALA A 218 -9.38 -4.14 -1.69
N PHE A 219 -8.53 -4.02 -2.70
CA PHE A 219 -8.08 -2.76 -3.27
C PHE A 219 -7.76 -2.95 -4.75
N ARG A 220 -8.34 -2.10 -5.58
CA ARG A 220 -8.10 -2.05 -7.02
C ARG A 220 -8.22 -0.64 -7.54
N LEU A 221 -7.39 -0.31 -8.53
CA LEU A 221 -7.57 0.89 -9.34
C LEU A 221 -8.20 0.56 -10.68
N GLY A 222 -9.08 1.44 -11.14
CA GLY A 222 -9.52 1.50 -12.54
C GLY A 222 -8.37 1.80 -13.49
N SER A 223 -8.63 1.66 -14.79
CA SER A 223 -7.71 2.10 -15.83
C SER A 223 -7.62 3.64 -15.88
N GLU A 224 -6.71 4.18 -16.69
CA GLU A 224 -6.66 5.63 -16.96
C GLU A 224 -7.97 6.16 -17.58
N ALA A 225 -8.63 5.37 -18.44
CA ALA A 225 -9.93 5.72 -19.02
C ALA A 225 -11.02 5.85 -17.94
N GLU A 226 -10.90 5.08 -16.86
CA GLU A 226 -11.72 5.20 -15.65
C GLU A 226 -11.12 6.15 -14.60
N LYS A 227 -10.14 6.98 -14.99
CA LYS A 227 -9.46 7.96 -14.14
C LYS A 227 -8.87 7.36 -12.86
N TYR A 228 -8.35 6.14 -12.97
CA TYR A 228 -7.77 5.38 -11.85
C TYR A 228 -8.70 5.27 -10.63
N LYS A 229 -10.02 5.18 -10.88
CA LYS A 229 -11.06 5.06 -9.84
C LYS A 229 -10.68 4.07 -8.75
N LEU A 230 -10.83 4.48 -7.49
CA LEU A 230 -10.62 3.60 -6.35
C LEU A 230 -11.78 2.61 -6.21
N VAL A 231 -11.47 1.32 -6.16
CA VAL A 231 -12.42 0.27 -5.75
C VAL A 231 -11.86 -0.38 -4.49
N LEU A 232 -12.55 -0.17 -3.37
CA LEU A 232 -12.12 -0.58 -2.04
C LEU A 232 -13.10 -1.58 -1.43
N GLY A 233 -12.58 -2.65 -0.85
CA GLY A 233 -13.33 -3.61 -0.06
C GLY A 233 -13.58 -3.13 1.37
N ALA A 234 -14.21 -3.98 2.18
CA ALA A 234 -14.54 -3.63 3.56
C ALA A 234 -13.28 -3.33 4.40
N PHE A 235 -13.40 -2.37 5.30
CA PHE A 235 -12.40 -2.10 6.32
C PHE A 235 -12.27 -3.31 7.25
N ALA A 236 -11.06 -3.83 7.38
CA ALA A 236 -10.74 -5.02 8.18
C ALA A 236 -10.24 -4.67 9.60
N GLY A 237 -10.04 -3.39 9.90
CA GLY A 237 -9.55 -2.93 11.20
C GLY A 237 -8.14 -2.32 11.17
N GLY A 238 -7.71 -1.84 12.33
CA GLY A 238 -6.40 -1.24 12.55
C GLY A 238 -6.45 0.00 13.44
N SER A 239 -5.36 0.28 14.15
CA SER A 239 -5.27 1.35 15.15
C SER A 239 -5.31 2.78 14.58
N ALA A 240 -5.25 2.96 13.26
CA ALA A 240 -5.45 4.25 12.60
C ALA A 240 -6.95 4.59 12.40
N GLY A 241 -7.84 3.61 12.55
CA GLY A 241 -9.24 3.73 12.14
C GLY A 241 -9.42 3.87 10.62
N ASP A 242 -10.65 4.07 10.18
CA ASP A 242 -10.99 4.14 8.76
C ASP A 242 -11.06 5.59 8.25
N SER A 243 -10.13 5.94 7.35
CA SER A 243 -10.17 7.19 6.59
C SER A 243 -9.97 6.95 5.08
N LEU A 244 -10.45 5.82 4.55
CA LEU A 244 -10.39 5.54 3.12
C LEU A 244 -11.72 5.07 2.53
N THR A 245 -12.62 4.49 3.32
CA THR A 245 -13.91 4.00 2.80
C THR A 245 -14.74 5.12 2.15
N SER A 246 -14.71 6.35 2.66
CA SER A 246 -15.44 7.47 2.04
C SER A 246 -14.85 7.93 0.70
N HIS A 247 -13.66 7.44 0.33
CA HIS A 247 -13.03 7.69 -0.96
C HIS A 247 -13.36 6.60 -1.99
N ASN A 248 -14.06 5.53 -1.58
CA ASN A 248 -14.42 4.44 -2.48
C ASN A 248 -15.26 4.96 -3.66
N ASN A 249 -15.03 4.41 -4.84
CA ASN A 249 -15.60 4.84 -6.13
C ASN A 249 -15.25 6.27 -6.58
N SER A 250 -14.41 7.00 -5.85
CA SER A 250 -13.93 8.32 -6.29
C SER A 250 -12.84 8.19 -7.36
N LEU A 251 -12.81 9.15 -8.27
CA LEU A 251 -11.80 9.24 -9.32
C LEU A 251 -10.52 9.87 -8.75
N PHE A 252 -9.37 9.55 -9.32
CA PHE A 252 -8.12 10.19 -8.92
C PHE A 252 -8.08 11.62 -9.47
N SER A 253 -7.57 12.57 -8.68
CA SER A 253 -7.44 13.98 -9.06
C SER A 253 -6.04 14.48 -8.73
N THR A 254 -5.57 15.42 -9.55
CA THR A 254 -4.28 16.10 -9.43
C THR A 254 -4.47 17.58 -9.71
N LYS A 255 -3.46 18.40 -9.46
CA LYS A 255 -3.56 19.86 -9.59
C LYS A 255 -3.98 20.34 -10.99
N ASP A 256 -3.64 19.58 -12.03
CA ASP A 256 -3.89 19.86 -13.45
C ASP A 256 -5.02 19.03 -14.05
N GLN A 257 -5.56 18.04 -13.32
CA GLN A 257 -6.70 17.25 -13.78
C GLN A 257 -7.68 17.00 -12.62
N ASP A 258 -8.75 17.79 -12.61
CA ASP A 258 -9.82 17.74 -11.62
C ASP A 258 -10.90 16.71 -12.03
N ASN A 259 -11.05 15.66 -11.24
CA ASN A 259 -12.08 14.63 -11.40
C ASN A 259 -12.84 14.40 -10.08
N ASP A 260 -12.75 15.33 -9.12
CA ASP A 260 -13.44 15.20 -7.84
C ASP A 260 -14.88 15.71 -7.93
N ALA A 261 -15.65 15.57 -6.84
CA ALA A 261 -17.06 15.97 -6.80
C ALA A 261 -17.28 17.36 -6.20
N SER A 262 -16.19 18.08 -5.90
CA SER A 262 -16.22 19.39 -5.26
C SER A 262 -16.43 20.49 -6.31
N PRO A 263 -17.06 21.63 -5.95
CA PRO A 263 -17.09 22.81 -6.80
C PRO A 263 -15.71 23.49 -6.95
N SER A 264 -14.74 23.14 -6.10
CA SER A 264 -13.35 23.61 -6.14
C SER A 264 -12.39 22.43 -6.34
N ASN A 265 -11.23 22.68 -6.94
CA ASN A 265 -10.21 21.64 -7.14
C ASN A 265 -9.56 21.23 -5.80
N CYS A 266 -9.93 20.05 -5.29
CA CYS A 266 -9.45 19.55 -4.00
C CYS A 266 -7.93 19.33 -4.02
N ALA A 267 -7.37 18.87 -5.14
CA ALA A 267 -5.94 18.62 -5.27
C ALA A 267 -5.12 19.92 -5.13
N GLN A 268 -5.61 21.03 -5.69
CA GLN A 268 -4.99 22.35 -5.51
C GLN A 268 -5.15 22.87 -4.08
N GLN A 269 -6.35 22.75 -3.52
CA GLN A 269 -6.65 23.26 -2.17
C GLN A 269 -5.88 22.52 -1.07
N TYR A 270 -5.76 21.20 -1.17
CA TYR A 270 -5.13 20.34 -0.16
C TYR A 270 -3.74 19.82 -0.56
N GLN A 271 -3.19 20.36 -1.65
CA GLN A 271 -1.79 20.26 -2.07
C GLN A 271 -1.27 18.82 -2.18
N GLY A 272 -2.03 17.95 -2.87
CA GLY A 272 -1.69 16.54 -3.09
C GLY A 272 -2.38 15.95 -4.33
N GLY A 273 -2.13 14.66 -4.59
CA GLY A 273 -2.87 13.85 -5.58
C GLY A 273 -3.55 12.67 -4.90
N TRP A 274 -4.87 12.57 -5.04
CA TRP A 274 -5.68 11.60 -4.29
C TRP A 274 -7.00 11.27 -4.97
N TRP A 275 -7.72 10.26 -4.46
CA TRP A 275 -9.11 9.99 -4.83
C TRP A 275 -10.07 10.93 -4.09
N TYR A 276 -9.97 12.23 -4.35
CA TYR A 276 -10.79 13.23 -3.66
C TYR A 276 -12.29 13.08 -3.98
N TYR A 277 -13.14 13.36 -2.99
CA TYR A 277 -14.60 13.46 -3.13
C TYR A 277 -15.04 14.91 -2.91
N VAL A 278 -15.33 15.32 -1.65
CA VAL A 278 -15.61 16.72 -1.26
C VAL A 278 -15.09 17.02 0.16
N CYS A 279 -13.79 17.13 0.42
CA CYS A 279 -12.67 16.71 -0.43
C CYS A 279 -12.05 15.42 0.08
N HIS A 280 -11.68 15.34 1.37
CA HIS A 280 -11.06 14.13 1.89
C HIS A 280 -11.20 13.90 3.39
N VAL A 281 -10.99 12.65 3.78
CA VAL A 281 -10.69 12.23 5.17
C VAL A 281 -9.28 11.64 5.31
N SER A 282 -8.59 11.32 4.20
CA SER A 282 -7.15 11.03 4.16
C SER A 282 -6.45 11.80 3.03
N ASN A 283 -5.17 12.15 3.23
CA ASN A 283 -4.37 12.88 2.24
C ASN A 283 -2.90 12.47 2.34
N LEU A 284 -2.60 11.17 2.18
CA LEU A 284 -1.24 10.65 2.41
C LEU A 284 -0.19 11.15 1.39
N ASN A 285 -0.66 11.73 0.30
CA ASN A 285 0.15 12.38 -0.73
C ASN A 285 0.20 13.91 -0.58
N GLY A 286 -0.32 14.45 0.52
CA GLY A 286 -0.21 15.86 0.87
C GLY A 286 1.22 16.27 1.23
N ARG A 287 1.37 17.52 1.68
CA ARG A 287 2.67 18.09 2.03
C ARG A 287 3.25 17.42 3.28
N TYR A 288 4.56 17.27 3.29
CA TYR A 288 5.27 16.81 4.47
C TYR A 288 5.44 17.99 5.45
N LEU A 289 4.58 18.09 6.47
CA LEU A 289 4.52 19.26 7.37
C LEU A 289 5.13 19.03 8.75
N GLY A 290 5.67 17.84 9.03
CA GLY A 290 6.50 17.67 10.23
C GLY A 290 5.74 17.55 11.57
N GLY A 291 4.55 16.94 11.59
CA GLY A 291 3.74 16.79 12.81
C GLY A 291 2.61 17.81 12.85
N PRO A 292 2.32 18.45 14.02
CA PRO A 292 1.26 19.44 14.14
C PRO A 292 1.46 20.62 13.18
N HIS A 293 0.38 21.08 12.53
CA HIS A 293 0.44 22.22 11.60
C HIS A 293 -0.84 23.08 11.63
N GLU A 294 -0.67 24.39 11.44
CA GLU A 294 -1.77 25.38 11.49
C GLU A 294 -2.66 25.34 10.25
N SER A 295 -2.07 25.09 9.07
CA SER A 295 -2.83 24.99 7.82
C SER A 295 -3.81 23.83 7.87
N PHE A 296 -5.01 24.02 7.34
CA PHE A 296 -6.06 23.01 7.42
C PHE A 296 -5.88 21.91 6.36
N ALA A 297 -5.73 20.65 6.82
CA ALA A 297 -5.88 19.42 6.04
C ALA A 297 -4.92 19.20 4.84
N ASN A 298 -3.94 20.06 4.59
CA ASN A 298 -2.99 19.97 3.46
C ASN A 298 -1.70 19.15 3.73
N GLY A 299 -1.62 18.46 4.86
CA GLY A 299 -0.51 17.59 5.25
C GLY A 299 -0.72 16.10 4.91
N ILE A 300 0.21 15.23 5.34
CA ILE A 300 0.07 13.76 5.29
C ILE A 300 -0.93 13.34 6.37
N ASN A 301 -2.22 13.49 6.08
CA ASN A 301 -3.29 13.42 7.09
C ASN A 301 -4.08 12.10 7.01
N TRP A 302 -4.51 11.62 8.18
CA TRP A 302 -5.46 10.52 8.35
C TRP A 302 -6.44 10.89 9.46
N LYS A 303 -7.66 11.30 9.08
CA LYS A 303 -8.62 11.96 9.99
C LYS A 303 -8.94 11.13 11.23
N SER A 304 -9.26 9.85 11.07
CA SER A 304 -9.60 8.95 12.17
C SER A 304 -8.43 8.64 13.11
N GLY A 305 -7.20 8.96 12.68
CA GLY A 305 -5.98 8.83 13.48
C GLY A 305 -5.70 10.11 14.26
N LYS A 306 -4.97 11.06 13.63
CA LYS A 306 -4.53 12.31 14.29
C LYS A 306 -5.24 13.57 13.75
N GLY A 307 -6.36 13.40 13.04
CA GLY A 307 -7.16 14.51 12.54
C GLY A 307 -6.57 15.19 11.29
N TYR A 308 -6.97 16.45 11.06
CA TYR A 308 -6.60 17.24 9.88
C TYR A 308 -5.42 18.19 10.09
N ASN A 309 -4.94 18.33 11.31
CA ASN A 309 -3.88 19.27 11.70
C ASN A 309 -2.62 18.56 12.19
N TYR A 310 -2.40 17.32 11.75
CA TYR A 310 -1.21 16.54 12.07
C TYR A 310 -0.75 15.73 10.85
N SER A 311 0.43 16.07 10.33
CA SER A 311 1.09 15.35 9.25
C SER A 311 1.97 14.23 9.81
N TYR A 312 1.71 12.98 9.44
CA TYR A 312 2.53 11.83 9.85
C TYR A 312 3.98 11.94 9.36
N LYS A 313 4.89 11.28 10.09
CA LYS A 313 6.32 11.18 9.75
C LYS A 313 6.55 10.12 8.68
N VAL A 314 5.96 8.95 8.86
CA VAL A 314 6.02 7.85 7.90
C VAL A 314 4.62 7.53 7.44
N ALA A 315 4.47 7.33 6.13
CA ALA A 315 3.28 6.72 5.54
C ALA A 315 3.73 5.71 4.48
N GLU A 316 3.21 4.49 4.55
CA GLU A 316 3.41 3.47 3.53
C GLU A 316 2.06 2.89 3.13
N MET A 317 1.80 2.81 1.83
CA MET A 317 0.66 2.06 1.29
C MET A 317 1.19 0.84 0.55
N LYS A 318 0.64 -0.32 0.86
CA LYS A 318 1.13 -1.60 0.36
C LYS A 318 0.00 -2.58 0.11
N LEU A 319 0.16 -3.39 -0.94
CA LEU A 319 -0.83 -4.39 -1.36
C LEU A 319 -0.25 -5.80 -1.28
N ARG A 320 -1.12 -6.77 -1.00
CA ARG A 320 -0.76 -8.19 -1.01
C ARG A 320 -1.92 -8.98 -1.63
N PRO A 321 -1.68 -9.90 -2.57
CA PRO A 321 -2.71 -10.82 -3.03
C PRO A 321 -3.33 -11.55 -1.84
N ALA A 322 -4.66 -11.55 -1.76
CA ALA A 322 -5.43 -12.23 -0.72
C ALA A 322 -5.44 -13.75 -0.91
#